data_AF-A0A376VRH7-F1
#
_entry.id   AF-A0A376VRH7-F1
#
_cell.length_a   1.000
_cell.length_b   1.000
_cell.length_c   1.000
_cell.angle_alpha   90.00
_cell.angle_beta   90.00
_cell.angle_gamma   90.00
#
_symmetry.space_group_name_H-M   'P 1'
#
loop_
_entity.id
_entity.type
_entity.pdbx_description
1 polymer ?
#
loop_
_entity_poly.entity_id
_entity_poly.type
_entity_poly.pdbx_seq_one_letter_code
_entity_poly.pdbx_strand_id
1 'polypeptide(L)'
;MGGDRDGNPNVTADITRHVLLLSRWKATDLFLKDIQVLVSELSMVEATPELLALVGEEGAAEPYRYLMKNLRSRLMATQAWLEARLKGEELPKPEGLLTQNEELWEPLYACYQSLQACGMGIIANGDLLDTLRRVKCFGVPLVRIDIRQESTRHTEALGELTRYLGIGDYESWSEADKQAFLIRELNSKRPLLPRNWQPSAETREVLDTCQVIAEAPQGSIAAYVISMAKTPSDVLAVHLLLKEAGIGFAMPVAPLFETLDDLNNANDVMTQLLNIDWYRGLIQGKQMVMIGYSDSAKDAGVMAASWAQYQAQDALIKNLRESGD
;
A
#
# COMPACT_ATOMS: atom_id res chain seq x y z
N MET A 1 -3.94 2.19 11.54
CA MET A 1 -5.18 1.67 12.18
C MET A 1 -6.25 1.51 11.11
N GLY A 2 -7.14 0.52 11.20
CA GLY A 2 -8.19 0.27 10.18
C GLY A 2 -7.80 -0.65 9.03
N GLY A 3 -6.62 -1.29 9.11
CA GLY A 3 -6.16 -2.28 8.14
C GLY A 3 -5.86 -3.65 8.75
N ASP A 4 -5.38 -3.67 10.00
CA ASP A 4 -5.22 -4.89 10.80
C ASP A 4 -6.58 -5.43 11.27
N ARG A 5 -6.91 -6.64 10.81
CA ARG A 5 -8.15 -7.36 11.06
C ARG A 5 -7.91 -8.76 11.64
N ASP A 6 -6.64 -9.08 11.93
CA ASP A 6 -6.26 -10.33 12.55
C ASP A 6 -6.92 -10.46 13.93
N GLY A 7 -7.77 -11.48 14.09
CA GLY A 7 -8.59 -11.69 15.29
C GLY A 7 -9.60 -10.57 15.62
N ASN A 8 -9.85 -9.61 14.72
CA ASN A 8 -10.72 -8.47 14.97
C ASN A 8 -11.82 -8.30 13.90
N PRO A 9 -13.01 -8.89 14.11
CA PRO A 9 -14.11 -8.83 13.14
C PRO A 9 -14.71 -7.43 12.97
N ASN A 10 -14.35 -6.45 13.82
CA ASN A 10 -14.86 -5.08 13.68
C ASN A 10 -14.14 -4.30 12.57
N VAL A 11 -13.00 -4.79 12.06
CA VAL A 11 -12.26 -4.16 10.95
C VAL A 11 -12.68 -4.80 9.65
N THR A 12 -13.84 -4.37 9.14
CA THR A 12 -14.39 -4.83 7.85
C THR A 12 -13.73 -4.11 6.67
N ALA A 13 -13.95 -4.63 5.46
CA ALA A 13 -13.56 -3.95 4.23
C ALA A 13 -14.09 -2.50 4.15
N ASP A 14 -15.32 -2.24 4.62
CA ASP A 14 -15.90 -0.90 4.65
C ASP A 14 -15.21 0.05 5.64
N ILE A 15 -14.79 -0.45 6.80
CA ILE A 15 -14.01 0.34 7.75
C ILE A 15 -12.66 0.72 7.13
N THR A 16 -11.99 -0.20 6.45
CA THR A 16 -10.75 0.10 5.72
C THR A 16 -10.98 1.17 4.66
N ARG A 17 -12.04 1.04 3.84
CA ARG A 17 -12.41 2.05 2.84
C ARG A 17 -12.66 3.41 3.47
N HIS A 18 -13.39 3.46 4.58
CA HIS A 18 -13.67 4.69 5.32
C HIS A 18 -12.39 5.36 5.84
N VAL A 19 -11.49 4.59 6.47
CA VAL A 19 -10.23 5.11 7.01
C VAL A 19 -9.32 5.63 5.89
N LEU A 20 -9.25 4.94 4.75
CA LEU A 20 -8.49 5.41 3.58
C LEU A 20 -8.98 6.79 3.08
N LEU A 21 -10.30 6.99 3.04
CA LEU A 21 -10.89 8.30 2.68
C LEU A 21 -10.59 9.36 3.74
N LEU A 22 -10.72 9.01 5.02
CA LEU A 22 -10.52 9.93 6.14
C LEU A 22 -9.07 10.42 6.22
N SER A 23 -8.08 9.55 5.99
CA SER A 23 -6.67 9.93 5.97
C SER A 23 -6.38 10.90 4.83
N ARG A 24 -6.93 10.67 3.63
CA ARG A 24 -6.81 11.61 2.51
C ARG A 24 -7.46 12.95 2.82
N TRP A 25 -8.64 12.96 3.45
CA TRP A 25 -9.31 14.20 3.84
C TRP A 25 -8.44 14.98 4.84
N LYS A 26 -7.86 14.28 5.82
CA LYS A 26 -6.97 14.91 6.79
C LYS A 26 -5.67 15.42 6.16
N ALA A 27 -5.14 14.72 5.16
CA ALA A 27 -4.02 15.21 4.35
C ALA A 27 -4.37 16.56 3.72
N THR A 28 -5.55 16.68 3.10
CA THR A 28 -5.99 17.94 2.48
C THR A 28 -6.11 19.09 3.49
N ASP A 29 -6.66 18.86 4.69
CA ASP A 29 -6.73 19.87 5.76
C ASP A 29 -5.34 20.37 6.19
N LEU A 30 -4.36 19.47 6.31
CA LEU A 30 -3.00 19.82 6.70
C LEU A 30 -2.26 20.54 5.57
N PHE A 31 -2.29 20.01 4.35
CA PHE A 31 -1.66 20.66 3.20
C PHE A 31 -2.30 22.00 2.87
N LEU A 32 -3.61 22.19 3.07
CA LEU A 32 -4.24 23.51 2.87
C LEU A 32 -3.61 24.59 3.77
N LYS A 33 -3.19 24.26 4.99
CA LYS A 33 -2.53 25.21 5.90
C LYS A 33 -1.15 25.59 5.38
N ASP A 34 -0.35 24.60 5.00
CA ASP A 34 0.97 24.79 4.39
C ASP A 34 0.87 25.65 3.13
N ILE A 35 -0.03 25.29 2.21
CA ILE A 35 -0.20 26.00 0.95
C ILE A 35 -0.73 27.42 1.16
N GLN A 36 -1.55 27.67 2.18
CA GLN A 36 -2.02 29.01 2.49
C GLN A 36 -0.87 29.95 2.93
N VAL A 37 0.12 29.42 3.67
CA VAL A 37 1.36 30.15 3.98
C VAL A 37 2.12 30.46 2.69
N LEU A 38 2.35 29.44 1.84
CA LEU A 38 3.09 29.63 0.59
C LEU A 38 2.40 30.58 -0.40
N VAL A 39 1.06 30.58 -0.49
CA VAL A 39 0.29 31.56 -1.27
C VAL A 39 0.59 32.98 -0.81
N SER A 40 0.74 33.19 0.50
CA SER A 40 0.95 34.51 1.08
C SER A 40 2.39 34.96 0.89
N GLU A 41 3.36 34.11 1.19
CA GLU A 41 4.78 34.45 1.25
C GLU A 41 5.51 34.43 -0.10
N LEU A 42 5.13 33.52 -1.01
CA LEU A 42 5.76 33.39 -2.34
C LEU A 42 5.24 34.46 -3.32
N SER A 43 5.51 35.72 -2.97
CA SER A 43 5.11 36.95 -3.68
C SER A 43 6.10 37.42 -4.75
N MET A 44 7.19 36.68 -4.95
CA MET A 44 8.29 37.03 -5.82
C MET A 44 7.85 37.05 -7.28
N VAL A 45 8.44 37.95 -8.07
CA VAL A 45 8.14 38.09 -9.51
C VAL A 45 9.24 37.46 -10.36
N GLU A 46 10.50 37.56 -9.92
CA GLU A 46 11.63 36.99 -10.64
C GLU A 46 11.57 35.45 -10.64
N ALA A 47 11.52 34.87 -11.83
CA ALA A 47 11.33 33.45 -12.06
C ALA A 47 12.12 32.98 -13.29
N THR A 48 12.46 31.69 -13.32
CA THR A 48 13.16 31.12 -14.46
C THR A 48 12.24 31.00 -15.69
N PRO A 49 12.80 30.91 -16.90
CA PRO A 49 12.02 30.72 -18.12
C PRO A 49 11.10 29.49 -18.06
N GLU A 50 11.55 28.41 -17.42
CA GLU A 50 10.77 27.17 -17.27
C GLU A 50 9.54 27.37 -16.40
N LEU A 51 9.67 28.10 -15.28
CA LEU A 51 8.53 28.40 -14.41
C LEU A 51 7.55 29.36 -15.10
N LEU A 52 8.07 30.38 -15.80
CA LEU A 52 7.24 31.31 -16.58
C LEU A 52 6.46 30.61 -17.70
N ALA A 53 7.08 29.64 -18.38
CA ALA A 53 6.40 28.81 -19.37
C ALA A 53 5.30 27.95 -18.75
N LEU A 54 5.50 27.43 -17.54
CA LEU A 54 4.51 26.61 -16.83
C LEU A 54 3.26 27.42 -16.42
N VAL A 55 3.43 28.68 -16.01
CA VAL A 55 2.31 29.53 -15.57
C VAL A 55 1.65 30.32 -16.71
N GLY A 56 2.33 30.44 -17.84
CA GLY A 56 1.84 31.20 -19.01
C GLY A 56 1.69 32.70 -18.74
N GLU A 57 1.03 33.40 -19.67
CA GLU A 57 0.86 34.86 -19.57
C GLU A 57 0.02 35.27 -18.35
N GLU A 58 -1.00 34.48 -18.00
CA GLU A 58 -1.91 34.79 -16.88
C GLU A 58 -1.18 34.80 -15.53
N GLY A 59 -0.25 33.86 -15.33
CA GLY A 59 0.50 33.73 -14.08
C GLY A 59 1.82 34.50 -14.04
N ALA A 60 2.28 35.10 -15.15
CA ALA A 60 3.61 35.71 -15.25
C ALA A 60 3.85 36.86 -14.26
N ALA A 61 2.79 37.55 -13.82
CA ALA A 61 2.91 38.64 -12.84
C ALA A 61 3.20 38.16 -11.41
N GLU A 62 2.72 36.96 -11.04
CA GLU A 62 2.92 36.36 -9.72
C GLU A 62 3.14 34.83 -9.86
N PRO A 63 4.24 34.37 -10.49
CA PRO A 63 4.37 33.00 -10.98
C PRO A 63 4.26 31.94 -9.88
N TYR A 64 4.96 32.12 -8.76
CA TYR A 64 4.91 31.18 -7.64
C TYR A 64 3.52 31.14 -6.99
N ARG A 65 2.96 32.31 -6.72
CA ARG A 65 1.63 32.45 -6.11
C ARG A 65 0.53 31.90 -7.01
N TYR A 66 0.66 32.00 -8.33
CA TYR A 66 -0.25 31.39 -9.30
C TYR A 66 -0.32 29.87 -9.12
N LEU A 67 0.83 29.19 -9.11
CA LEU A 67 0.87 27.73 -8.87
C LEU A 67 0.31 27.35 -7.50
N MET A 68 0.65 28.10 -6.44
CA MET A 68 0.13 27.80 -5.10
C MET A 68 -1.38 28.02 -5.00
N LYS A 69 -1.95 29.03 -5.68
CA LYS A 69 -3.40 29.24 -5.78
C LYS A 69 -4.07 28.08 -6.53
N ASN A 70 -3.48 27.61 -7.64
CA ASN A 70 -4.01 26.47 -8.40
C ASN A 70 -4.00 25.18 -7.57
N LEU A 71 -2.90 24.90 -6.88
CA LEU A 71 -2.79 23.73 -6.01
C LEU A 71 -3.75 23.82 -4.82
N ARG A 72 -3.96 25.01 -4.24
CA ARG A 72 -5.00 25.25 -3.22
C ARG A 72 -6.40 24.91 -3.73
N SER A 73 -6.75 25.34 -4.95
CA SER A 73 -8.04 25.00 -5.57
C SER A 73 -8.21 23.50 -5.78
N ARG A 74 -7.16 22.79 -6.22
CA ARG A 74 -7.17 21.31 -6.34
C ARG A 74 -7.33 20.62 -4.99
N LEU A 75 -6.67 21.11 -3.94
CA LEU A 75 -6.83 20.60 -2.57
C LEU A 75 -8.27 20.78 -2.07
N MET A 76 -8.86 21.96 -2.25
CA MET A 76 -10.25 22.23 -1.84
C MET A 76 -11.25 21.36 -2.61
N ALA A 77 -11.07 21.19 -3.92
CA ALA A 77 -11.92 20.31 -4.74
C ALA A 77 -11.82 18.84 -4.28
N THR A 78 -10.61 18.38 -3.97
CA THR A 78 -10.38 17.04 -3.43
C THR A 78 -11.02 16.87 -2.05
N GLN A 79 -10.85 17.84 -1.16
CA GLN A 79 -11.43 17.82 0.18
C GLN A 79 -12.97 17.74 0.13
N ALA A 80 -13.61 18.58 -0.69
CA ALA A 80 -15.06 18.58 -0.84
C ALA A 80 -15.59 17.23 -1.38
N TRP A 81 -14.90 16.65 -2.36
CA TRP A 81 -15.26 15.32 -2.88
C TRP A 81 -15.13 14.23 -1.80
N LEU A 82 -14.04 14.25 -1.01
CA LEU A 82 -13.82 13.29 0.08
C LEU A 82 -14.87 13.43 1.19
N GLU A 83 -15.25 14.65 1.56
CA GLU A 83 -16.30 14.90 2.57
C GLU A 83 -17.63 14.30 2.16
N ALA A 84 -18.00 14.42 0.89
CA ALA A 84 -19.23 13.83 0.40
C ALA A 84 -19.16 12.30 0.36
N ARG A 85 -18.03 11.72 -0.08
CA ARG A 85 -17.81 10.26 -0.02
C ARG A 85 -17.86 9.73 1.42
N LEU A 86 -17.30 10.45 2.39
CA LEU A 86 -17.35 10.09 3.82
C LEU A 86 -18.77 10.13 4.40
N LYS A 87 -19.68 10.92 3.82
CA LYS A 87 -21.12 10.96 4.15
C LYS A 87 -21.92 9.88 3.43
N GLY A 88 -21.30 9.07 2.57
CA GLY A 88 -21.95 8.04 1.77
C GLY A 88 -22.57 8.55 0.46
N GLU A 89 -22.24 9.77 0.03
CA GLU A 89 -22.75 10.35 -1.22
C GLU A 89 -21.91 9.90 -2.43
N GLU A 90 -22.56 9.64 -3.56
CA GLU A 90 -21.88 9.34 -4.81
C GLU A 90 -21.89 10.55 -5.74
N LEU A 91 -20.70 11.11 -5.98
CA LEU A 91 -20.51 12.27 -6.85
C LEU A 91 -19.41 11.99 -7.88
N PRO A 92 -19.53 12.53 -9.10
CA PRO A 92 -18.45 12.49 -10.08
C PRO A 92 -17.16 13.04 -9.49
N LYS A 93 -16.04 12.40 -9.81
CA LYS A 93 -14.71 12.87 -9.40
C LYS A 93 -14.42 14.20 -10.12
N PRO A 94 -13.95 15.25 -9.42
CA PRO A 94 -13.55 16.49 -10.07
C PRO A 94 -12.30 16.26 -10.93
N GLU A 95 -12.12 17.03 -12.01
CA GLU A 95 -10.95 16.92 -12.90
C GLU A 95 -9.61 17.10 -12.14
N GLY A 96 -9.60 17.96 -11.12
CA GLY A 96 -8.43 18.26 -10.30
C GLY A 96 -8.21 17.34 -9.09
N LEU A 97 -8.86 16.17 -9.00
CA LEU A 97 -8.77 15.27 -7.84
C LEU A 97 -7.34 14.78 -7.61
N LEU A 98 -6.79 15.05 -6.42
CA LEU A 98 -5.46 14.61 -6.04
C LEU A 98 -5.46 13.14 -5.59
N THR A 99 -4.66 12.32 -6.25
CA THR A 99 -4.53 10.87 -6.00
C THR A 99 -3.10 10.42 -5.79
N GLN A 100 -2.12 11.15 -6.32
CA GLN A 100 -0.70 10.83 -6.25
C GLN A 100 0.12 11.97 -5.64
N ASN A 101 1.24 11.62 -5.00
CA ASN A 101 2.12 12.59 -4.34
C ASN A 101 2.82 13.50 -5.36
N GLU A 102 3.07 12.97 -6.56
CA GLU A 102 3.66 13.67 -7.70
C GLU A 102 2.87 14.94 -8.04
N GLU A 103 1.54 14.88 -7.93
CA GLU A 103 0.64 16.00 -8.23
C GLU A 103 0.79 17.18 -7.24
N LEU A 104 1.26 16.90 -6.02
CA LEU A 104 1.66 17.93 -5.05
C LEU A 104 3.12 18.35 -5.28
N TRP A 105 4.00 17.37 -5.51
CA TRP A 105 5.44 17.56 -5.63
C TRP A 105 5.81 18.45 -6.81
N GLU A 106 5.28 18.17 -8.01
CA GLU A 106 5.65 18.85 -9.25
C GLU A 106 5.59 20.39 -9.18
N PRO A 107 4.44 21.02 -8.83
CA PRO A 107 4.37 22.48 -8.74
C PRO A 107 5.20 23.05 -7.58
N LEU A 108 5.28 22.37 -6.43
CA LEU A 108 6.11 22.82 -5.31
C LEU A 108 7.60 22.79 -5.67
N TYR A 109 8.03 21.75 -6.36
CA TYR A 109 9.41 21.55 -6.76
C TYR A 109 9.81 22.51 -7.89
N ALA A 110 8.90 22.83 -8.80
CA ALA A 110 9.09 23.88 -9.80
C ALA A 110 9.36 25.25 -9.14
N CYS A 111 8.57 25.62 -8.12
CA CYS A 111 8.82 26.82 -7.33
C CYS A 111 10.20 26.77 -6.66
N TYR A 112 10.57 25.63 -6.07
CA TYR A 112 11.86 25.46 -5.38
C TYR A 112 13.04 25.65 -6.33
N GLN A 113 13.01 25.01 -7.49
CA GLN A 113 14.05 25.11 -8.53
C GLN A 113 14.22 26.55 -9.00
N SER A 114 13.12 27.24 -9.29
CA SER A 114 13.16 28.62 -9.77
C SER A 114 13.68 29.59 -8.71
N LEU A 115 13.20 29.48 -7.46
CA LEU A 115 13.71 30.32 -6.36
C LEU A 115 15.22 30.11 -6.17
N GLN A 116 15.69 28.87 -6.28
CA GLN A 116 17.10 28.56 -6.11
C GLN A 116 17.96 29.16 -7.24
N ALA A 117 17.48 29.07 -8.48
CA ALA A 117 18.16 29.62 -9.65
C ALA A 117 18.18 31.16 -9.65
N CYS A 118 17.13 31.82 -9.19
CA CYS A 118 17.03 33.28 -9.07
C CYS A 118 17.70 33.83 -7.79
N GLY A 119 18.56 33.05 -7.12
CA GLY A 119 19.32 33.51 -5.95
C GLY A 119 18.51 33.67 -4.66
N MET A 120 17.26 33.20 -4.62
CA MET A 120 16.35 33.30 -3.47
C MET A 120 16.36 32.04 -2.61
N GLY A 121 17.53 31.41 -2.46
CA GLY A 121 17.63 30.12 -1.82
C GLY A 121 17.30 30.09 -0.33
N ILE A 122 17.41 31.22 0.38
CA ILE A 122 16.98 31.31 1.79
C ILE A 122 15.47 31.06 1.90
N ILE A 123 14.69 31.61 0.95
CA ILE A 123 13.23 31.40 0.89
C ILE A 123 12.91 29.98 0.47
N ALA A 124 13.59 29.47 -0.58
CA ALA A 124 13.38 28.11 -1.07
C ALA A 124 13.58 27.05 0.04
N ASN A 125 14.57 27.27 0.91
CA ASN A 125 14.92 26.36 2.00
C ASN A 125 14.17 26.65 3.32
N GLY A 126 13.14 27.49 3.29
CA GLY A 126 12.20 27.72 4.40
C GLY A 126 10.97 26.80 4.32
N ASP A 127 9.78 27.36 4.48
CA ASP A 127 8.52 26.61 4.52
C ASP A 127 8.25 25.78 3.25
N LEU A 128 8.75 26.22 2.09
CA LEU A 128 8.63 25.45 0.85
C LEU A 128 9.37 24.10 0.93
N LEU A 129 10.58 24.09 1.49
CA LEU A 129 11.35 22.87 1.68
C LEU A 129 10.70 21.96 2.73
N ASP A 130 10.13 22.54 3.79
CA ASP A 130 9.40 21.80 4.80
C ASP A 130 8.15 21.12 4.21
N THR A 131 7.36 21.83 3.40
CA THR A 131 6.21 21.24 2.70
C THR A 131 6.65 20.17 1.69
N LEU A 132 7.73 20.39 0.92
CA LEU A 132 8.29 19.37 0.01
C LEU A 132 8.65 18.07 0.76
N ARG A 133 9.30 18.18 1.92
CA ARG A 133 9.60 17.03 2.78
C ARG A 133 8.34 16.33 3.25
N ARG A 134 7.31 17.09 3.67
CA ARG A 134 6.01 16.55 4.09
C ARG A 134 5.28 15.82 2.96
N VAL A 135 5.38 16.27 1.71
CA VAL A 135 4.80 15.58 0.55
C VAL A 135 5.36 14.16 0.39
N LYS A 136 6.67 13.96 0.55
CA LYS A 136 7.26 12.62 0.45
C LYS A 136 7.09 11.78 1.71
N CYS A 137 7.09 12.40 2.88
CA CYS A 137 6.95 11.72 4.17
C CYS A 137 5.51 11.25 4.43
N PHE A 138 4.54 12.12 4.16
CA PHE A 138 3.12 11.89 4.46
C PHE A 138 2.27 11.75 3.19
N GLY A 139 2.40 12.71 2.29
CA GLY A 139 1.73 12.71 0.98
C GLY A 139 0.20 12.70 1.03
N VAL A 140 -0.42 12.43 -0.12
CA VAL A 140 -1.86 12.32 -0.33
C VAL A 140 -2.54 11.36 0.66
N PRO A 141 -2.01 10.16 0.96
CA PRO A 141 -2.66 9.27 1.93
C PRO A 141 -2.44 9.68 3.39
N LEU A 142 -1.63 10.72 3.68
CA LEU A 142 -1.15 11.14 5.01
C LEU A 142 -0.28 10.08 5.71
N VAL A 143 -0.82 8.89 5.92
CA VAL A 143 -0.14 7.72 6.45
C VAL A 143 -0.64 6.53 5.65
N ARG A 144 0.28 5.81 5.02
CA ARG A 144 -0.06 4.53 4.37
C ARG A 144 -0.46 3.52 5.43
N ILE A 145 -1.42 2.66 5.10
CA ILE A 145 -1.83 1.58 6.01
C ILE A 145 -1.31 0.23 5.51
N ASP A 146 -1.09 -0.69 6.44
CA ASP A 146 -0.90 -2.10 6.12
C ASP A 146 -2.22 -2.84 6.32
N ILE A 147 -2.47 -3.84 5.48
CA ILE A 147 -3.54 -4.81 5.67
C ILE A 147 -2.92 -6.04 6.32
N ARG A 148 -3.53 -6.57 7.39
CA ARG A 148 -3.03 -7.78 8.06
C ARG A 148 -4.18 -8.75 8.28
N GLN A 149 -4.04 -9.99 7.83
CA GLN A 149 -5.01 -11.07 8.03
C GLN A 149 -4.29 -12.39 8.25
N GLU A 150 -4.89 -13.32 9.00
CA GLU A 150 -4.32 -14.65 9.22
C GLU A 150 -4.44 -15.57 7.99
N SER A 151 -3.44 -16.41 7.79
CA SER A 151 -3.32 -17.38 6.68
C SER A 151 -4.52 -18.32 6.55
N THR A 152 -5.10 -18.73 7.69
CA THR A 152 -6.27 -19.61 7.75
C THR A 152 -7.44 -19.04 6.94
N ARG A 153 -7.70 -17.73 7.06
CA ARG A 153 -8.80 -17.06 6.37
C ARG A 153 -8.65 -17.06 4.85
N HIS A 154 -7.41 -17.02 4.35
CA HIS A 154 -7.13 -17.14 2.92
C HIS A 154 -7.36 -18.57 2.44
N THR A 155 -6.92 -19.55 3.24
CA THR A 155 -7.08 -20.97 2.96
C THR A 155 -8.56 -21.37 2.90
N GLU A 156 -9.37 -20.95 3.87
CA GLU A 156 -10.82 -21.18 3.90
C GLU A 156 -11.54 -20.55 2.71
N ALA A 157 -11.18 -19.31 2.35
CA ALA A 157 -11.77 -18.61 1.21
C ALA A 157 -11.47 -19.33 -0.13
N LEU A 158 -10.23 -19.79 -0.33
CA LEU A 158 -9.85 -20.57 -1.50
C LEU A 158 -10.45 -21.99 -1.48
N GLY A 159 -10.61 -22.59 -0.31
CA GLY A 159 -11.35 -23.84 -0.10
C GLY A 159 -12.79 -23.73 -0.55
N GLU A 160 -13.51 -22.73 -0.07
CA GLU A 160 -14.90 -22.47 -0.43
C GLU A 160 -15.05 -22.23 -1.95
N LEU A 161 -14.13 -21.44 -2.52
CA LEU A 161 -14.09 -21.16 -3.96
C LEU A 161 -13.86 -22.43 -4.80
N THR A 162 -12.87 -23.24 -4.45
CA THR A 162 -12.53 -24.47 -5.20
C THR A 162 -13.64 -25.52 -5.11
N ARG A 163 -14.29 -25.65 -3.95
CA ARG A 163 -15.47 -26.51 -3.76
C ARG A 163 -16.65 -26.04 -4.60
N TYR A 164 -16.93 -24.73 -4.60
CA TYR A 164 -18.00 -24.14 -5.40
C TYR A 164 -17.80 -24.37 -6.91
N LEU A 165 -16.55 -24.28 -7.38
CA LEU A 165 -16.21 -24.49 -8.78
C LEU A 165 -16.12 -25.98 -9.19
N GLY A 166 -16.23 -26.91 -8.23
CA GLY A 166 -16.08 -28.35 -8.47
C GLY A 166 -14.65 -28.78 -8.84
N ILE A 167 -13.64 -27.97 -8.46
CA ILE A 167 -12.22 -28.24 -8.73
C ILE A 167 -11.65 -29.23 -7.70
N GLY A 168 -12.17 -29.17 -6.47
CA GLY A 168 -11.74 -29.97 -5.34
C GLY A 168 -11.87 -29.17 -4.05
N ASP A 169 -11.12 -29.56 -3.03
CA ASP A 169 -11.10 -28.88 -1.74
C ASP A 169 -9.67 -28.45 -1.39
N TYR A 170 -9.36 -27.17 -1.64
CA TYR A 170 -8.03 -26.59 -1.41
C TYR A 170 -7.50 -26.82 0.01
N GLU A 171 -8.38 -26.84 1.02
CA GLU A 171 -7.99 -27.03 2.42
C GLU A 171 -7.42 -28.43 2.69
N SER A 172 -7.90 -29.43 1.93
CA SER A 172 -7.51 -30.83 2.05
C SER A 172 -6.26 -31.20 1.23
N TRP A 173 -5.80 -30.31 0.36
CA TRP A 173 -4.69 -30.57 -0.54
C TRP A 173 -3.34 -30.56 0.19
N SER A 174 -2.40 -31.36 -0.32
CA SER A 174 -1.02 -31.30 0.14
C SER A 174 -0.39 -29.94 -0.22
N GLU A 175 0.67 -29.54 0.48
CA GLU A 175 1.36 -28.28 0.19
C GLU A 175 1.86 -28.21 -1.26
N ALA A 176 2.33 -29.35 -1.81
CA ALA A 176 2.75 -29.43 -3.21
C ALA A 176 1.57 -29.20 -4.18
N ASP A 177 0.40 -29.77 -3.89
CA ASP A 177 -0.80 -29.61 -4.71
C ASP A 177 -1.34 -28.16 -4.63
N LYS A 178 -1.27 -27.53 -3.44
CA LYS A 178 -1.61 -26.12 -3.24
C LYS A 178 -0.72 -25.23 -4.09
N GLN A 179 0.60 -25.38 -4.00
CA GLN A 179 1.54 -24.59 -4.81
C GLN A 179 1.30 -24.80 -6.31
N ALA A 180 1.11 -26.05 -6.76
CA ALA A 180 0.84 -26.35 -8.17
C ALA A 180 -0.44 -25.68 -8.68
N PHE A 181 -1.53 -25.72 -7.90
CA PHE A 181 -2.76 -25.00 -8.20
C PHE A 181 -2.53 -23.49 -8.28
N LEU A 182 -1.92 -22.90 -7.24
CA LEU A 182 -1.71 -21.45 -7.16
C LEU A 182 -0.86 -20.94 -8.32
N ILE A 183 0.27 -21.58 -8.61
CA ILE A 183 1.16 -21.17 -9.71
C ILE A 183 0.43 -21.26 -11.06
N ARG A 184 -0.39 -22.31 -11.26
CA ARG A 184 -1.20 -22.45 -12.48
C ARG A 184 -2.20 -21.30 -12.61
N GLU A 185 -2.97 -21.01 -11.57
CA GLU A 185 -4.00 -19.96 -11.62
C GLU A 185 -3.38 -18.56 -11.64
N LEU A 186 -2.23 -18.34 -11.00
CA LEU A 186 -1.45 -17.10 -11.06
C LEU A 186 -0.95 -16.80 -12.48
N ASN A 187 -0.63 -17.82 -13.28
CA ASN A 187 -0.27 -17.67 -14.70
C ASN A 187 -1.49 -17.65 -15.64
N SER A 188 -2.67 -18.06 -15.19
CA SER A 188 -3.89 -18.10 -16.00
C SER A 188 -4.33 -16.70 -16.43
N LYS A 189 -4.80 -16.56 -17.68
CA LYS A 189 -5.48 -15.34 -18.16
C LYS A 189 -7.00 -15.41 -18.00
N ARG A 190 -7.52 -16.59 -17.65
CA ARG A 190 -8.95 -16.81 -17.41
C ARG A 190 -9.24 -16.45 -15.94
N PRO A 191 -10.28 -15.65 -15.66
CA PRO A 191 -10.66 -15.34 -14.29
C PRO A 191 -11.14 -16.60 -13.57
N LEU A 192 -10.73 -16.74 -12.31
CA LEU A 192 -11.11 -17.81 -11.41
C LEU A 192 -12.38 -17.45 -10.62
N LEU A 193 -12.49 -16.20 -10.15
CA LEU A 193 -13.60 -15.78 -9.29
C LEU A 193 -14.93 -15.69 -10.07
N PRO A 194 -16.00 -16.39 -9.65
CA PRO A 194 -17.29 -16.31 -10.32
C PRO A 194 -17.93 -14.93 -10.15
N ARG A 195 -18.46 -14.36 -11.24
CA ARG A 195 -19.03 -13.00 -11.27
C ARG A 195 -20.21 -12.79 -10.30
N ASN A 196 -21.08 -13.79 -10.18
CA ASN A 196 -22.28 -13.74 -9.35
C ASN A 196 -22.23 -14.87 -8.32
N TRP A 197 -21.27 -14.78 -7.40
CA TRP A 197 -21.09 -15.75 -6.33
C TRP A 197 -21.67 -15.24 -5.01
N GLN A 198 -22.24 -16.14 -4.21
CA GLN A 198 -22.73 -15.86 -2.86
C GLN A 198 -21.90 -16.67 -1.86
N PRO A 199 -20.67 -16.23 -1.54
CA PRO A 199 -19.86 -16.88 -0.52
C PRO A 199 -20.42 -16.63 0.88
N SER A 200 -19.91 -17.38 1.84
CA SER A 200 -20.05 -17.12 3.27
C SER A 200 -19.60 -15.70 3.64
N ALA A 201 -20.03 -15.19 4.80
CA ALA A 201 -19.67 -13.85 5.25
C ALA A 201 -18.15 -13.68 5.43
N GLU A 202 -17.47 -14.73 5.90
CA GLU A 202 -16.05 -14.69 6.17
C GLU A 202 -15.20 -14.67 4.90
N THR A 203 -15.56 -15.50 3.92
CA THR A 203 -14.96 -15.49 2.58
C THR A 203 -15.24 -14.18 1.87
N ARG A 204 -16.47 -13.65 1.98
CA ARG A 204 -16.83 -12.34 1.41
C ARG A 204 -15.93 -11.23 1.94
N GLU A 205 -15.73 -11.15 3.26
CA GLU A 205 -14.85 -10.13 3.85
C GLU A 205 -13.41 -10.20 3.31
N VAL A 206 -12.86 -11.40 3.09
CA VAL A 206 -11.52 -11.56 2.48
C VAL A 206 -11.49 -11.01 1.05
N LEU A 207 -12.50 -11.31 0.25
CA LEU A 207 -12.61 -10.86 -1.13
C LEU A 207 -12.83 -9.34 -1.22
N ASP A 208 -13.79 -8.81 -0.45
CA ASP A 208 -14.12 -7.38 -0.41
C ASP A 208 -12.92 -6.56 0.05
N THR A 209 -12.08 -7.10 0.93
CA THR A 209 -10.82 -6.47 1.34
C THR A 209 -9.83 -6.38 0.19
N CYS A 210 -9.65 -7.45 -0.58
CA CYS A 210 -8.78 -7.44 -1.75
C CYS A 210 -9.32 -6.45 -2.81
N GLN A 211 -10.63 -6.35 -2.94
CA GLN A 211 -11.28 -5.35 -3.79
C GLN A 211 -10.99 -3.92 -3.31
N VAL A 212 -11.09 -3.63 -2.00
CA VAL A 212 -10.70 -2.32 -1.44
C VAL A 212 -9.25 -1.98 -1.75
N ILE A 213 -8.35 -2.97 -1.67
CA ILE A 213 -6.93 -2.78 -2.02
C ILE A 213 -6.77 -2.40 -3.49
N ALA A 214 -7.48 -3.10 -4.39
CA ALA A 214 -7.41 -2.84 -5.83
C ALA A 214 -8.07 -1.50 -6.24
N GLU A 215 -9.12 -1.07 -5.54
CA GLU A 215 -9.82 0.20 -5.75
C GLU A 215 -9.06 1.43 -5.21
N ALA A 216 -8.25 1.23 -4.17
CA ALA A 216 -7.49 2.31 -3.54
C ALA A 216 -6.41 2.87 -4.49
N PRO A 217 -6.16 4.20 -4.50
CA PRO A 217 -5.04 4.75 -5.24
C PRO A 217 -3.73 4.08 -4.84
N GLN A 218 -2.90 3.72 -5.83
CA GLN A 218 -1.58 3.14 -5.60
C GLN A 218 -0.79 4.02 -4.64
N GLY A 219 -0.17 3.40 -3.63
CA GLY A 219 0.54 4.11 -2.57
C GLY A 219 -0.28 4.39 -1.32
N SER A 220 -1.60 4.10 -1.30
CA SER A 220 -2.42 4.20 -0.08
C SER A 220 -2.15 3.07 0.92
N ILE A 221 -1.81 1.89 0.39
CA ILE A 221 -1.50 0.68 1.16
C ILE A 221 -0.02 0.37 0.99
N ALA A 222 0.68 0.12 2.09
CA ALA A 222 2.12 -0.12 2.07
C ALA A 222 2.45 -1.60 1.89
N ALA A 223 1.76 -2.50 2.60
CA ALA A 223 1.90 -3.94 2.45
C ALA A 223 0.66 -4.73 2.85
N TYR A 224 0.65 -6.00 2.47
CA TYR A 224 -0.22 -7.04 2.99
C TYR A 224 0.59 -7.99 3.90
N VAL A 225 0.28 -8.03 5.19
CA VAL A 225 0.90 -8.91 6.18
C VAL A 225 0.03 -10.16 6.36
N ILE A 226 0.66 -11.34 6.36
CA ILE A 226 0.00 -12.62 6.56
C ILE A 226 0.37 -13.16 7.94
N SER A 227 -0.55 -13.07 8.89
CA SER A 227 -0.39 -13.68 10.21
C SER A 227 -0.45 -15.20 10.14
N MET A 228 0.19 -15.86 11.10
CA MET A 228 0.30 -17.30 11.18
C MET A 228 0.80 -17.91 9.86
N ALA A 229 1.74 -17.25 9.18
CA ALA A 229 2.33 -17.77 7.95
C ALA A 229 3.23 -18.97 8.26
N LYS A 230 3.04 -20.08 7.56
CA LYS A 230 3.76 -21.35 7.80
C LYS A 230 4.41 -21.92 6.55
N THR A 231 3.84 -21.65 5.38
CA THR A 231 4.18 -22.33 4.14
C THR A 231 4.26 -21.36 2.95
N PRO A 232 4.93 -21.74 1.85
CA PRO A 232 4.92 -20.93 0.62
C PRO A 232 3.51 -20.69 0.06
N SER A 233 2.61 -21.66 0.18
CA SER A 233 1.24 -21.52 -0.31
C SER A 233 0.46 -20.40 0.38
N ASP A 234 0.76 -20.07 1.64
CA ASP A 234 0.15 -18.94 2.36
C ASP A 234 0.43 -17.61 1.64
N VAL A 235 1.68 -17.40 1.19
CA VAL A 235 2.09 -16.19 0.46
C VAL A 235 1.50 -16.16 -0.94
N LEU A 236 1.55 -17.28 -1.65
CA LEU A 236 1.03 -17.40 -3.01
C LEU A 236 -0.51 -17.25 -3.05
N ALA A 237 -1.23 -17.69 -2.02
CA ALA A 237 -2.68 -17.57 -1.90
C ALA A 237 -3.13 -16.10 -1.90
N VAL A 238 -2.46 -15.25 -1.12
CA VAL A 238 -2.77 -13.81 -1.09
C VAL A 238 -2.49 -13.15 -2.44
N HIS A 239 -1.38 -13.50 -3.11
CA HIS A 239 -1.13 -13.00 -4.46
C HIS A 239 -2.22 -13.41 -5.46
N LEU A 240 -2.76 -14.63 -5.35
CA LEU A 240 -3.87 -15.07 -6.20
C LEU A 240 -5.14 -14.27 -5.91
N LEU A 241 -5.49 -14.07 -4.64
CA LEU A 241 -6.66 -13.28 -4.25
C LEU A 241 -6.55 -11.82 -4.72
N LEU A 242 -5.38 -11.19 -4.58
CA LEU A 242 -5.15 -9.82 -5.05
C LEU A 242 -5.21 -9.72 -6.59
N LYS A 243 -4.70 -10.73 -7.30
CA LYS A 243 -4.82 -10.82 -8.76
C LYS A 243 -6.28 -10.90 -9.18
N GLU A 244 -7.08 -11.77 -8.55
CA GLU A 244 -8.50 -11.94 -8.88
C GLU A 244 -9.34 -10.71 -8.49
N ALA A 245 -8.90 -9.92 -7.51
CA ALA A 245 -9.48 -8.62 -7.20
C ALA A 245 -9.14 -7.52 -8.24
N GLY A 246 -8.24 -7.79 -9.18
CA GLY A 246 -7.88 -6.87 -10.25
C GLY A 246 -6.80 -5.86 -9.89
N ILE A 247 -5.90 -6.18 -8.95
CA ILE A 247 -4.81 -5.27 -8.59
C ILE A 247 -3.90 -4.98 -9.79
N GLY A 248 -3.61 -3.70 -10.04
CA GLY A 248 -2.84 -3.23 -11.20
C GLY A 248 -1.34 -3.03 -10.97
N PHE A 249 -0.84 -3.34 -9.76
CA PHE A 249 0.55 -3.10 -9.35
C PHE A 249 1.04 -4.21 -8.41
N ALA A 250 2.36 -4.33 -8.26
CA ALA A 250 2.96 -5.28 -7.33
C ALA A 250 2.75 -4.82 -5.87
N MET A 251 1.90 -5.54 -5.15
CA MET A 251 1.69 -5.33 -3.71
C MET A 251 2.73 -6.13 -2.91
N PRO A 252 3.51 -5.51 -2.01
CA PRO A 252 4.35 -6.23 -1.08
C PRO A 252 3.52 -7.13 -0.17
N VAL A 253 3.75 -8.44 -0.26
CA VAL A 253 3.13 -9.44 0.63
C VAL A 253 4.22 -9.97 1.57
N ALA A 254 3.99 -9.82 2.87
CA ALA A 254 4.95 -10.16 3.90
C ALA A 254 4.41 -11.28 4.80
N PRO A 255 5.05 -12.47 4.81
CA PRO A 255 4.74 -13.48 5.82
C PRO A 255 5.18 -12.96 7.20
N LEU A 256 4.32 -13.16 8.20
CA LEU A 256 4.63 -12.99 9.62
C LEU A 256 4.87 -14.36 10.25
N PHE A 257 6.14 -14.63 10.58
CA PHE A 257 6.54 -15.82 11.33
C PHE A 257 6.52 -15.49 12.81
N GLU A 258 5.58 -16.10 13.54
CA GLU A 258 5.28 -15.70 14.92
C GLU A 258 5.24 -16.84 15.95
N THR A 259 5.44 -18.10 15.55
CA THR A 259 5.72 -19.23 16.46
C THR A 259 7.17 -19.68 16.38
N LEU A 260 7.65 -20.45 17.37
CA LEU A 260 9.02 -20.96 17.36
C LEU A 260 9.31 -21.83 16.13
N ASP A 261 8.39 -22.74 15.79
CA ASP A 261 8.54 -23.64 14.64
C ASP A 261 8.50 -22.86 13.33
N ASP A 262 7.62 -21.86 13.23
CA ASP A 262 7.52 -21.02 12.03
C ASP A 262 8.81 -20.18 11.84
N LEU A 263 9.42 -19.67 12.92
CA LEU A 263 10.71 -18.98 12.86
C LEU A 263 11.85 -19.90 12.41
N ASN A 264 11.89 -21.14 12.92
CA ASN A 264 12.89 -22.13 12.52
C ASN A 264 12.75 -22.51 11.04
N ASN A 265 11.51 -22.57 10.53
CA ASN A 265 11.21 -22.93 9.14
C ASN A 265 11.22 -21.72 8.19
N ALA A 266 11.27 -20.49 8.69
CA ALA A 266 11.16 -19.26 7.89
C ALA A 266 12.15 -19.23 6.71
N ASN A 267 13.40 -19.61 6.94
CA ASN A 267 14.40 -19.65 5.88
C ASN A 267 14.05 -20.66 4.78
N ASP A 268 13.57 -21.84 5.14
CA ASP A 268 13.24 -22.89 4.17
C ASP A 268 12.02 -22.50 3.34
N VAL A 269 11.01 -21.91 3.98
CA VAL A 269 9.82 -21.34 3.31
C VAL A 269 10.24 -20.28 2.29
N MET A 270 11.09 -19.33 2.70
CA MET A 270 11.54 -18.27 1.81
C MET A 270 12.45 -18.80 0.69
N THR A 271 13.32 -19.77 0.97
CA THR A 271 14.13 -20.44 -0.06
C THR A 271 13.24 -21.07 -1.13
N GLN A 272 12.18 -21.77 -0.73
CA GLN A 272 11.24 -22.39 -1.65
C GLN A 272 10.51 -21.34 -2.50
N LEU A 273 10.05 -20.24 -1.89
CA LEU A 273 9.42 -19.13 -2.62
C LEU A 273 10.36 -18.51 -3.65
N LEU A 274 11.61 -18.22 -3.27
CA LEU A 274 12.61 -17.60 -4.16
C LEU A 274 13.04 -18.51 -5.31
N ASN A 275 12.95 -19.83 -5.13
CA ASN A 275 13.16 -20.82 -6.19
C ASN A 275 12.00 -20.89 -7.21
N ILE A 276 10.87 -20.23 -6.97
CA ILE A 276 9.76 -20.13 -7.92
C ILE A 276 10.01 -18.91 -8.81
N ASP A 277 10.37 -19.14 -10.08
CA ASP A 277 10.67 -18.07 -11.05
C ASP A 277 9.55 -17.03 -11.17
N TRP A 278 8.29 -17.46 -11.13
CA TRP A 278 7.14 -16.57 -11.16
C TRP A 278 7.13 -15.60 -9.98
N TYR A 279 7.43 -16.09 -8.77
CA TYR A 279 7.45 -15.29 -7.56
C TYR A 279 8.63 -14.31 -7.57
N ARG A 280 9.81 -14.78 -7.96
CA ARG A 280 11.02 -13.94 -8.07
C ARG A 280 10.83 -12.79 -9.07
N GLY A 281 10.16 -13.05 -10.19
CA GLY A 281 9.79 -12.02 -11.16
C GLY A 281 8.75 -11.02 -10.63
N LEU A 282 7.84 -11.46 -9.77
CA LEU A 282 6.80 -10.60 -9.19
C LEU A 282 7.35 -9.60 -8.18
N ILE A 283 8.23 -10.04 -7.28
CA ILE A 283 8.72 -9.24 -6.16
C ILE A 283 9.76 -8.17 -6.56
N GLN A 284 10.28 -8.23 -7.79
CA GLN A 284 11.20 -7.24 -8.37
C GLN A 284 12.44 -7.00 -7.49
N GLY A 285 13.01 -8.08 -6.94
CA GLY A 285 14.20 -8.01 -6.08
C GLY A 285 13.98 -7.29 -4.76
N LYS A 286 12.77 -7.38 -4.19
CA LYS A 286 12.43 -6.83 -2.88
C LYS A 286 11.48 -7.73 -2.13
N GLN A 287 11.94 -8.29 -1.03
CA GLN A 287 11.10 -9.07 -0.11
C GLN A 287 11.01 -8.43 1.27
N MET A 288 9.80 -8.41 1.83
CA MET A 288 9.56 -8.04 3.23
C MET A 288 9.15 -9.27 4.03
N VAL A 289 9.76 -9.47 5.20
CA VAL A 289 9.39 -10.52 6.15
C VAL A 289 9.16 -9.87 7.50
N MET A 290 8.08 -10.23 8.18
CA MET A 290 7.75 -9.73 9.51
C MET A 290 8.06 -10.82 10.56
N ILE A 291 8.61 -10.40 11.70
CA ILE A 291 9.03 -11.30 12.79
C ILE A 291 8.22 -10.98 14.06
N GLY A 292 7.49 -11.97 14.56
CA GLY A 292 6.59 -11.83 15.71
C GLY A 292 7.25 -12.14 17.05
N TYR A 293 8.06 -11.23 17.60
CA TYR A 293 8.75 -11.46 18.89
C TYR A 293 7.79 -11.80 20.04
N SER A 294 6.75 -10.99 20.25
CA SER A 294 5.86 -11.12 21.42
C SER A 294 5.09 -12.43 21.41
N ASP A 295 4.63 -12.87 20.24
CA ASP A 295 3.84 -14.10 20.11
C ASP A 295 4.75 -15.33 20.19
N SER A 296 5.96 -15.29 19.63
CA SER A 296 6.96 -16.35 19.82
C SER A 296 7.41 -16.46 21.28
N ALA A 297 7.49 -15.33 21.99
CA ALA A 297 7.80 -15.33 23.42
C ALA A 297 6.67 -15.91 24.28
N LYS A 298 5.40 -15.76 23.88
CA LYS A 298 4.27 -16.44 24.55
C LYS A 298 4.29 -17.95 24.28
N ASP A 299 4.72 -18.36 23.09
CA ASP A 299 4.79 -19.75 22.65
C ASP A 299 5.90 -20.53 23.38
N ALA A 300 7.15 -20.04 23.32
CA ALA A 300 8.33 -20.79 23.77
C ALA A 300 9.15 -20.12 24.89
N GLY A 301 8.71 -18.96 25.38
CA GLY A 301 9.45 -18.14 26.34
C GLY A 301 10.50 -17.24 25.70
N VAL A 302 10.83 -16.14 26.40
CA VAL A 302 11.61 -15.01 25.86
C VAL A 302 13.00 -15.39 25.33
N MET A 303 13.70 -16.32 25.99
CA MET A 303 15.07 -16.69 25.62
C MET A 303 15.10 -17.50 24.31
N ALA A 304 14.21 -18.48 24.19
CA ALA A 304 14.10 -19.31 22.99
C ALA A 304 13.63 -18.45 21.79
N ALA A 305 12.61 -17.62 21.99
CA ALA A 305 12.13 -16.70 20.96
C ALA A 305 13.20 -15.73 20.47
N SER A 306 13.97 -15.13 21.38
CA SER A 306 15.07 -14.20 21.01
C SER A 306 16.15 -14.89 20.19
N TRP A 307 16.54 -16.12 20.57
CA TRP A 307 17.55 -16.88 19.86
C TRP A 307 17.06 -17.35 18.49
N ALA A 308 15.84 -17.89 18.40
CA ALA A 308 15.23 -18.30 17.14
C ALA A 308 15.08 -17.12 16.17
N GLN A 309 14.64 -15.97 16.67
CA GLN A 309 14.57 -14.74 15.88
C GLN A 309 15.95 -14.33 15.32
N TYR A 310 17.00 -14.38 16.14
CA TYR A 310 18.36 -14.07 15.68
C TYR A 310 18.80 -15.01 14.56
N GLN A 311 18.62 -16.32 14.74
CA GLN A 311 18.99 -17.34 13.75
C GLN A 311 18.19 -17.19 12.45
N ALA A 312 16.88 -16.97 12.54
CA ALA A 312 16.01 -16.77 11.39
C ALA A 312 16.43 -15.54 10.58
N GLN A 313 16.70 -14.40 11.23
CA GLN A 313 17.13 -13.18 10.54
C GLN A 313 18.49 -13.35 9.84
N ASP A 314 19.47 -13.97 10.50
CA ASP A 314 20.79 -14.22 9.90
C ASP A 314 20.69 -15.14 8.67
N ALA A 315 19.88 -16.19 8.75
CA ALA A 315 19.63 -17.10 7.63
C ALA A 315 18.93 -16.39 6.46
N LEU A 316 17.85 -15.64 6.73
CA LEU A 316 17.10 -14.89 5.71
C LEU A 316 17.97 -13.84 5.01
N ILE A 317 18.82 -13.11 5.75
CA ILE A 317 19.73 -12.11 5.17
C ILE A 317 20.74 -12.77 4.21
N LYS A 318 21.29 -13.94 4.58
CA LYS A 318 22.22 -14.67 3.71
C LYS A 318 21.53 -15.16 2.44
N ASN A 319 20.34 -15.74 2.59
CA ASN A 319 19.53 -16.26 1.49
C ASN A 319 19.17 -15.18 0.46
N LEU A 320 18.66 -14.04 0.92
CA LEU A 320 18.30 -12.91 0.04
C LEU A 320 19.54 -12.35 -0.69
N ARG A 321 20.67 -12.22 0.01
CA ARG A 321 21.95 -11.80 -0.61
C ARG A 321 22.43 -12.76 -1.69
N GLU A 322 22.32 -14.06 -1.48
CA GLU A 322 22.71 -15.08 -2.45
C GLU A 322 21.78 -15.12 -3.67
N SER A 323 20.49 -14.81 -3.45
CA SER A 323 19.47 -14.75 -4.50
C SER A 323 19.47 -13.44 -5.31
N GLY A 324 20.14 -12.40 -4.79
CA GLY A 324 20.23 -11.08 -5.41
C GLY A 324 18.99 -10.20 -5.16
N ASP A 325 18.23 -10.51 -4.12
CA ASP A 325 16.95 -9.90 -3.74
C ASP A 325 17.01 -9.16 -2.39
#